data_AF-A0A432WY80-F1
#
_entry.id   AF-A0A432WY80-F1
#
_cell.length_a   1.000
_cell.length_b   1.000
_cell.length_c   1.000
_cell.angle_alpha   90.00
_cell.angle_beta   90.00
_cell.angle_gamma   90.00
#
_symmetry.space_group_name_H-M   'P 1'
#
loop_
_entity.id
_entity.type
_entity.pdbx_description
1 polymer ?
#
loop_
_entity_poly.entity_id
_entity_poly.type
_entity_poly.pdbx_seq_one_letter_code
_entity_poly.pdbx_strand_id
1 'polypeptide(L)'
;MDRNQIKKALAEKGYDFSMLAEVMERSPSLVSKVAARQARSRLIANAIAKVLDTDIRDIFPDVVEYHHPKATSNSEREQRKEQLAKLLKDK
;
A
#
# COMPACT_ATOMS: atom_id res chain seq x y z
N MET A 1 -4.28 -9.49 -7.79
CA MET A 1 -5.06 -10.47 -6.99
C MET A 1 -6.28 -9.82 -6.36
N ASP A 2 -7.43 -10.49 -6.27
CA ASP A 2 -8.62 -9.99 -5.56
C ASP A 2 -8.58 -10.23 -4.03
N ARG A 3 -9.57 -9.71 -3.29
CA ARG A 3 -9.65 -9.85 -1.82
C ARG A 3 -9.69 -11.31 -1.36
N ASN A 4 -10.40 -12.18 -2.07
CA ASN A 4 -10.54 -13.58 -1.67
C ASN A 4 -9.24 -14.35 -1.92
N GLN A 5 -8.55 -14.07 -3.02
CA GLN A 5 -7.22 -14.59 -3.31
C GLN A 5 -6.20 -14.15 -2.25
N ILE A 6 -6.21 -12.88 -1.85
CA ILE A 6 -5.35 -12.37 -0.75
C ILE A 6 -5.67 -13.10 0.55
N LYS A 7 -6.96 -13.23 0.91
CA LYS A 7 -7.37 -13.92 2.14
C LYS A 7 -6.90 -15.38 2.14
N LYS A 8 -7.05 -16.08 1.01
CA LYS A 8 -6.60 -17.47 0.85
C LYS A 8 -5.08 -17.59 0.99
N ALA A 9 -4.32 -16.74 0.30
CA ALA A 9 -2.86 -16.76 0.34
C ALA A 9 -2.30 -16.43 1.73
N LEU A 10 -2.97 -15.55 2.50
CA LEU A 10 -2.62 -15.31 3.90
C LEU A 10 -2.90 -16.54 4.77
N ALA A 11 -4.05 -17.20 4.58
CA ALA A 11 -4.42 -18.39 5.32
C ALA A 11 -3.48 -19.56 5.05
N GLU A 12 -2.99 -19.73 3.81
CA GLU A 12 -1.96 -20.71 3.45
C GLU A 12 -0.64 -20.48 4.20
N LYS A 13 -0.37 -19.25 4.64
CA LYS A 13 0.78 -18.89 5.48
C LYS A 13 0.46 -18.89 6.98
N GLY A 14 -0.75 -19.30 7.37
CA GLY A 14 -1.17 -19.36 8.78
C GLY A 14 -1.62 -18.01 9.36
N TYR A 15 -1.95 -17.03 8.52
CA TYR A 15 -2.36 -15.69 8.95
C TYR A 15 -3.77 -15.32 8.47
N ASP A 16 -4.40 -14.38 9.15
CA ASP A 16 -5.65 -13.76 8.71
C ASP A 16 -5.60 -12.22 8.82
N PHE A 17 -6.67 -11.55 8.40
CA PHE A 17 -6.74 -10.09 8.46
C PHE A 17 -6.79 -9.53 9.88
N SER A 18 -7.29 -10.29 10.85
CA SER A 18 -7.35 -9.86 12.24
C SER A 18 -5.95 -9.87 12.85
N MET A 19 -5.20 -10.95 12.67
CA MET A 19 -3.79 -11.06 13.09
C MET A 19 -2.94 -9.94 12.47
N LEU A 20 -3.11 -9.68 11.17
CA LEU A 20 -2.39 -8.61 10.49
C LEU A 20 -2.76 -7.23 11.08
N ALA A 21 -4.04 -7.01 11.36
CA ALA A 21 -4.52 -5.76 11.93
C ALA A 21 -4.00 -5.53 13.35
N GLU A 22 -4.00 -6.56 14.20
CA GLU A 22 -3.49 -6.53 15.57
C GLU A 22 -2.00 -6.15 15.59
N VAL A 23 -1.17 -6.84 14.81
CA VAL A 23 0.29 -6.56 14.72
C VAL A 23 0.57 -5.15 14.20
N MET A 24 -0.30 -4.61 13.35
CA MET A 24 -0.14 -3.27 12.79
C MET A 24 -0.77 -2.16 13.65
N GLU A 25 -1.45 -2.51 14.76
CA GLU A 25 -2.28 -1.59 15.55
C GLU A 25 -3.29 -0.83 14.67
N ARG A 26 -4.00 -1.57 13.82
CA ARG A 26 -5.05 -1.05 12.93
C ARG A 26 -6.34 -1.83 13.10
N SER A 27 -7.45 -1.31 12.58
CA SER A 27 -8.72 -2.04 12.61
C SER A 27 -8.76 -3.15 11.56
N PRO A 28 -9.29 -4.35 11.87
CA PRO A 28 -9.49 -5.42 10.89
C PRO A 28 -10.36 -4.96 9.70
N SER A 29 -11.31 -4.06 9.96
CA SER A 29 -12.15 -3.44 8.93
C SER A 29 -11.32 -2.66 7.90
N LEU A 30 -10.32 -1.89 8.35
CA LEU A 30 -9.46 -1.15 7.43
C LEU A 30 -8.61 -2.10 6.57
N VAL A 31 -8.06 -3.16 7.16
CA VAL A 31 -7.30 -4.17 6.41
C VAL A 31 -8.16 -4.82 5.33
N SER A 32 -9.37 -5.24 5.69
CA SER A 32 -10.34 -5.83 4.76
C SER A 32 -10.70 -4.87 3.62
N LYS A 33 -10.94 -3.59 3.93
CA LYS A 33 -11.24 -2.55 2.92
C LYS A 33 -10.06 -2.31 1.98
N VAL A 34 -8.82 -2.33 2.47
CA VAL A 34 -7.62 -2.19 1.64
C VAL A 34 -7.46 -3.39 0.71
N ALA A 35 -7.60 -4.61 1.22
CA ALA A 35 -7.58 -5.83 0.39
C ALA A 35 -8.69 -5.82 -0.69
N ALA A 36 -9.85 -5.24 -0.37
CA ALA A 36 -10.97 -5.03 -1.29
C ALA A 36 -10.84 -3.78 -2.20
N ARG A 37 -9.76 -3.01 -2.10
CA ARG A 37 -9.57 -1.71 -2.81
C ARG A 37 -10.61 -0.63 -2.49
N GLN A 38 -11.38 -0.79 -1.42
CA GLN A 38 -12.36 0.19 -0.96
C GLN A 38 -11.73 1.30 -0.11
N ALA A 39 -10.50 1.10 0.34
CA ALA A 39 -9.70 2.10 1.04
C ALA A 39 -8.26 2.05 0.55
N ARG A 40 -7.55 3.18 0.67
CA ARG A 40 -6.14 3.30 0.28
C ARG A 40 -5.27 3.38 1.54
N SER A 41 -4.45 2.37 1.78
CA SER A 41 -3.38 2.42 2.78
C SER A 41 -2.17 1.65 2.28
N ARG A 42 -1.12 2.40 1.89
CA ARG A 42 0.12 1.79 1.39
C ARG A 42 0.84 0.99 2.45
N LEU A 43 0.73 1.40 3.72
CA LEU A 43 1.31 0.68 4.84
C LEU A 43 0.71 -0.74 4.94
N ILE A 44 -0.62 -0.85 4.88
CA ILE A 44 -1.33 -2.14 4.94
C ILE A 44 -1.08 -2.95 3.67
N ALA A 45 -1.13 -2.31 2.49
CA ALA A 45 -0.86 -3.00 1.23
C ALA A 45 0.56 -3.58 1.18
N ASN A 46 1.57 -2.84 1.66
CA ASN A 46 2.95 -3.33 1.80
C ASN A 46 3.06 -4.45 2.83
N ALA A 47 2.32 -4.39 3.94
CA ALA A 47 2.33 -5.46 4.92
C ALA A 47 1.76 -6.77 4.33
N ILE A 48 0.65 -6.70 3.60
CA ILE A 48 0.10 -7.83 2.85
C ILE A 48 1.14 -8.36 1.85
N ALA A 49 1.74 -7.47 1.05
CA ALA A 49 2.77 -7.82 0.08
C ALA A 49 3.96 -8.55 0.71
N LYS A 50 4.43 -8.05 1.85
CA LYS A 50 5.54 -8.63 2.60
C LYS A 50 5.20 -10.02 3.15
N VAL A 51 4.00 -10.21 3.70
CA VAL A 51 3.57 -11.54 4.19
C VAL A 51 3.45 -12.52 3.03
N LEU A 52 2.89 -12.09 1.90
CA LEU A 52 2.71 -12.93 0.73
C LEU A 52 4.01 -13.19 -0.06
N ASP A 53 5.09 -12.45 0.24
CA ASP A 53 6.34 -12.48 -0.52
C ASP A 53 6.10 -12.21 -2.02
N THR A 54 5.32 -11.16 -2.29
CA THR A 54 4.87 -10.78 -3.63
C THR A 54 4.91 -9.26 -3.77
N ASP A 55 5.24 -8.74 -4.95
CA ASP A 55 5.28 -7.30 -5.17
C ASP A 55 3.90 -6.67 -4.99
N ILE A 56 3.86 -5.48 -4.38
CA ILE A 56 2.61 -4.73 -4.18
C ILE A 56 1.88 -4.45 -5.50
N ARG A 57 2.62 -4.34 -6.61
CA ARG A 57 2.09 -4.13 -7.97
C ARG A 57 1.35 -5.36 -8.51
N ASP A 58 1.77 -6.56 -8.12
CA ASP A 58 1.12 -7.80 -8.57
C ASP A 58 -0.15 -8.09 -7.75
N ILE A 59 -0.14 -7.70 -6.48
CA ILE A 59 -1.31 -7.82 -5.61
C ILE A 59 -2.34 -6.74 -5.96
N PHE A 60 -1.89 -5.49 -6.13
CA PHE A 60 -2.70 -4.29 -6.36
C PHE A 60 -2.34 -3.57 -7.68
N PRO A 61 -2.52 -4.22 -8.85
CA PRO A 61 -2.15 -3.63 -10.14
C PRO A 61 -3.01 -2.42 -10.52
N ASP A 62 -4.23 -2.34 -9.99
CA ASP A 62 -5.22 -1.29 -10.22
C ASP A 62 -5.03 -0.06 -9.31
N VAL A 63 -4.03 -0.08 -8.43
CA VAL A 63 -3.76 1.00 -7.48
C VAL A 63 -2.46 1.71 -7.84
N VAL A 64 -2.55 2.59 -8.84
CA VAL A 64 -1.40 3.30 -9.44
C VAL A 64 -0.57 4.03 -8.38
N GLU A 65 -1.20 4.54 -7.31
CA GLU A 65 -0.48 5.22 -6.24
C GLU A 65 0.55 4.33 -5.54
N TYR A 66 0.38 3.00 -5.57
CA TYR A 66 1.33 2.05 -5.00
C TYR A 66 2.52 1.76 -5.90
N HIS A 67 2.42 2.08 -7.20
CA HIS A 67 3.47 1.81 -8.18
C HIS A 67 4.61 2.83 -8.11
N HIS A 68 4.33 4.01 -7.57
CA HIS A 68 5.32 5.06 -7.41
C HIS A 68 5.93 5.05 -6.00
N PRO A 69 7.27 5.08 -5.88
CA PRO A 69 7.91 5.24 -4.58
C PRO A 69 7.47 6.59 -3.96
N LYS A 70 7.05 6.54 -2.69
CA LYS A 70 6.89 7.78 -1.91
C LYS A 70 8.27 8.42 -1.79
N ALA A 71 8.34 9.75 -1.88
CA ALA A 71 9.55 10.48 -1.50
C ALA A 71 9.96 10.02 -0.10
N THR A 72 11.17 9.50 0.00
CA THR A 72 11.69 8.77 1.16
C THR A 72 12.27 9.71 2.20
N SER A 73 12.58 10.95 1.83
CA SER A 73 13.11 11.96 2.75
C SER A 73 12.40 13.31 2.63
N ASN A 74 12.44 14.09 3.72
CA ASN A 74 12.00 15.49 3.71
C ASN A 74 12.80 16.31 2.68
N SER A 75 14.09 16.00 2.48
CA SER A 75 14.96 16.64 1.48
C SER A 75 14.46 16.40 0.05
N GLU A 76 14.17 15.15 -0.31
CA GLU A 76 13.60 14.82 -1.63
C GLU A 76 12.23 15.47 -1.85
N ARG A 77 11.43 15.58 -0.78
CA ARG A 77 10.13 16.24 -0.85
C ARG A 77 10.27 17.73 -1.14
N GLU A 78 11.17 18.44 -0.46
CA GLU A 78 11.41 19.86 -0.71
C GLU A 78 12.00 20.10 -2.11
N GLN A 79 12.96 19.27 -2.55
CA GLN A 79 13.49 19.35 -3.93
C GLN A 79 12.39 19.17 -4.99
N ARG A 80 11.48 18.20 -4.81
CA ARG A 80 10.34 18.01 -5.71
C ARG A 80 9.39 19.20 -5.70
N LYS A 81 9.16 19.84 -4.55
CA LYS A 81 8.34 21.05 -4.48
C LYS A 81 8.98 22.22 -5.21
N GLU A 82 10.29 22.41 -5.08
CA GLU A 82 11.01 23.46 -5.81
C GLU A 82 10.95 23.24 -7.32
N GLN A 83 11.16 22.01 -7.78
CA GLN A 83 11.01 21.65 -9.19
C GLN A 83 9.59 21.91 -9.70
N LEU A 84 8.57 21.53 -8.92
CA LEU A 84 7.17 21.79 -9.25
C LEU A 84 6.87 23.31 -9.31
N ALA A 85 7.39 24.09 -8.37
CA ALA A 85 7.20 25.53 -8.33
C ALA A 85 7.82 26.24 -9.54
N LYS A 86 8.95 25.76 -10.08
CA LYS A 86 9.54 26.27 -11.34
C LYS A 86 8.65 25.92 -12.54
N LEU A 87 8.24 24.66 -12.66
CA LEU A 87 7.35 24.17 -13.72
C LEU A 87 6.02 24.94 -13.81
N LEU A 88 5.47 25.38 -12.68
CA LEU A 88 4.21 26.14 -12.63
C LEU A 88 4.38 27.64 -12.87
N LYS A 89 5.60 28.18 -12.77
CA LYS A 89 5.92 29.59 -13.02
C LYS A 89 6.32 29.89 -14.46
N ASP A 90 6.81 28.90 -15.21
CA ASP A 90 7.16 29.02 -16.63
C ASP A 90 5.92 28.91 -17.55
N LYS A 91 4.79 29.50 -17.16
CA LYS A 91 3.55 29.55 -17.97
C LYS A 91 3.02 30.97 -18.10
#